data_AF-A0A8S3S9U3-F1
#
_entry.id   AF-A0A8S3S9U3-F1
#
_cell.length_a   1.000
_cell.length_b   1.000
_cell.length_c   1.000
_cell.angle_alpha   90.00
_cell.angle_beta   90.00
_cell.angle_gamma   90.00
#
_symmetry.space_group_name_H-M   'P 1'
#
loop_
_entity.id
_entity.type
_entity.pdbx_description
1 polymer ?
#
loop_
_entity_poly.entity_id
_entity_poly.type
_entity_poly.pdbx_seq_one_letter_code
_entity_poly.pdbx_strand_id
1 'polypeptide(L)'
;MAFKTFKQHSFKRQIRDFKRADYEGLKNQLNDTDWDDVVFNSNNINDVYMNFVKTFESTVNRYIPTKTITVRPNDKPFMNNLIRNKIRHRNRIHHKAKTSNNPDHWKKFREIRNEIISLVRKAKDDYKCKLTSQLIDKNIPPGKWWRIAKSVSNFTKNRDSPFFGT
;
A
#
# COMPACT_ATOMS: atom_id res chain seq x y z
N MET A 1 3.78 5.23 35.28
CA MET A 1 3.13 4.15 34.50
C MET A 1 3.74 4.09 33.10
N ALA A 2 4.31 2.96 32.70
CA ALA A 2 4.83 2.79 31.34
C ALA A 2 3.71 2.30 30.41
N PHE A 3 3.35 3.11 29.41
CA PHE A 3 2.38 2.70 28.39
C PHE A 3 2.99 1.59 27.53
N LYS A 4 2.47 0.36 27.65
CA LYS A 4 2.79 -0.73 26.73
C LYS A 4 2.18 -0.41 25.37
N THR A 5 3.01 0.00 24.41
CA THR A 5 2.58 0.14 23.02
C THR A 5 2.60 -1.24 22.36
N PHE A 6 1.43 -1.75 22.01
CA PHE A 6 1.32 -2.99 21.22
C PHE A 6 1.93 -2.76 19.84
N LYS A 7 3.01 -3.49 19.53
CA LYS A 7 3.59 -3.46 18.18
C LYS A 7 2.60 -4.07 17.21
N GLN A 8 2.16 -3.27 16.24
CA GLN A 8 1.31 -3.79 15.17
C GLN A 8 2.14 -4.69 14.24
N HIS A 9 1.72 -5.94 14.12
CA HIS A 9 2.36 -6.92 13.24
C HIS A 9 1.95 -6.72 11.78
N SER A 10 2.76 -7.24 10.86
CA SER A 10 2.40 -7.27 9.45
C SER A 10 1.27 -8.28 9.24
N PHE A 11 0.28 -7.94 8.43
CA PHE A 11 -0.86 -8.82 8.15
C PHE A 11 -1.22 -8.81 6.66
N LYS A 12 -1.90 -9.86 6.21
CA LYS A 12 -2.44 -9.93 4.85
C LYS A 12 -3.84 -9.30 4.85
N ARG A 13 -4.14 -8.50 3.82
CA ARG A 13 -5.46 -7.90 3.60
C ARG A 13 -5.83 -8.04 2.13
N GLN A 14 -7.06 -8.48 1.86
CA GLN A 14 -7.62 -8.40 0.52
C GLN A 14 -8.12 -6.97 0.26
N ILE A 15 -7.77 -6.43 -0.91
CA ILE A 15 -8.24 -5.13 -1.38
C ILE A 15 -8.72 -5.27 -2.83
N ARG A 16 -9.67 -4.43 -3.25
CA ARG A 16 -10.03 -4.30 -4.66
C ARG A 16 -8.91 -3.60 -5.42
N ASP A 17 -8.55 -4.13 -6.59
CA ASP A 17 -7.58 -3.54 -7.48
C ASP A 17 -8.26 -2.66 -8.53
N PHE A 18 -8.75 -1.51 -8.08
CA PHE A 18 -9.44 -0.52 -8.92
C PHE A 18 -8.64 -0.03 -10.14
N LYS A 19 -7.32 -0.26 -10.17
CA LYS A 19 -6.48 0.06 -11.33
C LYS A 19 -6.65 -0.93 -12.49
N ARG A 20 -7.08 -2.15 -12.18
CA ARG A 20 -7.32 -3.24 -13.15
C ARG A 20 -8.83 -3.53 -13.29
N ALA A 21 -9.66 -2.62 -12.80
CA ALA A 21 -11.10 -2.74 -12.92
C ALA A 21 -11.51 -2.46 -14.37
N ASP A 22 -12.39 -3.32 -14.89
CA ASP A 22 -13.09 -3.09 -16.15
C ASP A 22 -14.38 -2.32 -15.86
N TYR A 23 -14.27 -0.99 -15.85
CA TYR A 23 -15.41 -0.12 -15.55
C TYR A 23 -16.46 -0.11 -16.66
N GLU A 24 -16.05 -0.33 -17.90
CA GLU A 24 -16.95 -0.36 -19.05
C GLU A 24 -17.78 -1.64 -19.03
N GLY A 25 -17.13 -2.81 -18.86
CA GLY A 25 -17.82 -4.07 -18.68
C GLY A 25 -18.75 -4.07 -17.46
N LEU A 26 -18.31 -3.46 -16.34
CA LEU A 26 -19.16 -3.28 -15.17
C LEU A 26 -20.42 -2.45 -15.49
N LYS A 27 -20.24 -1.32 -16.17
CA LYS A 27 -21.34 -0.42 -16.52
C LYS A 27 -22.33 -1.10 -17.47
N ASN A 28 -21.83 -1.76 -18.51
CA ASN A 28 -22.66 -2.44 -19.50
C ASN A 28 -23.46 -3.57 -18.84
N GLN A 29 -22.83 -4.41 -18.02
CA GLN A 29 -23.54 -5.47 -17.29
C GLN A 29 -24.65 -4.92 -16.41
N LEU A 30 -24.41 -3.83 -15.68
CA LEU A 30 -25.42 -3.24 -14.80
C LEU A 30 -26.59 -2.63 -15.57
N ASN A 31 -26.34 -2.09 -16.77
CA ASN A 31 -27.38 -1.56 -17.65
C ASN A 31 -28.20 -2.67 -18.32
N ASP A 32 -27.56 -3.77 -18.68
CA ASP A 32 -28.20 -4.91 -19.35
C ASP A 32 -28.93 -5.85 -18.37
N THR A 33 -28.73 -5.66 -17.06
CA THR A 33 -29.41 -6.46 -16.04
C THR A 33 -30.87 -6.04 -15.96
N ASP A 34 -31.78 -6.98 -16.16
CA ASP A 34 -33.20 -6.81 -15.89
C ASP A 34 -33.44 -6.81 -14.36
N TRP A 35 -33.51 -5.62 -13.78
CA TRP A 35 -33.67 -5.46 -12.33
C TRP A 35 -35.06 -5.85 -11.84
N ASP A 36 -36.09 -5.73 -12.69
CA ASP A 36 -37.46 -6.08 -12.32
C ASP A 36 -37.58 -7.57 -12.11
N ASP A 37 -37.00 -8.37 -13.02
CA ASP A 37 -36.98 -9.83 -12.88
C ASP A 37 -35.97 -10.33 -11.83
N VAL A 38 -34.75 -9.81 -11.84
CA VAL A 38 -33.67 -10.37 -11.00
C VAL A 38 -33.77 -9.91 -9.54
N VAL A 39 -34.26 -8.70 -9.28
CA VAL A 39 -34.27 -8.10 -7.93
C VAL A 39 -35.68 -7.92 -7.40
N PHE A 40 -36.60 -7.36 -8.18
CA PHE A 40 -37.92 -6.96 -7.69
C PHE A 40 -39.00 -8.05 -7.82
N ASN A 41 -38.66 -9.24 -8.31
CA ASN A 41 -39.56 -10.40 -8.44
C ASN A 41 -39.77 -11.16 -7.12
N SER A 42 -40.02 -10.44 -6.01
CA SER A 42 -40.40 -11.02 -4.73
C SER A 42 -41.28 -10.06 -3.93
N ASN A 43 -42.27 -10.62 -3.24
CA ASN A 43 -43.14 -9.88 -2.33
C ASN A 43 -42.52 -9.64 -0.94
N ASN A 44 -41.34 -10.21 -0.69
CA ASN A 44 -40.61 -10.06 0.57
C ASN A 44 -39.44 -9.10 0.39
N ILE A 45 -39.47 -7.99 1.13
CA ILE A 45 -38.44 -6.95 1.08
C ILE A 45 -37.03 -7.47 1.40
N ASN A 46 -36.91 -8.48 2.27
CA ASN A 46 -35.62 -9.08 2.59
C ASN A 46 -35.04 -9.82 1.39
N ASP A 47 -35.89 -10.52 0.63
CA ASP A 47 -35.46 -11.26 -0.56
C ASP A 47 -35.05 -10.29 -1.67
N VAL A 48 -35.81 -9.21 -1.87
CA VAL A 48 -35.45 -8.12 -2.80
C VAL A 48 -34.08 -7.53 -2.44
N TYR A 49 -33.84 -7.22 -1.16
CA TYR A 49 -32.54 -6.72 -0.70
C TYR A 49 -31.40 -7.72 -0.96
N MET A 50 -31.61 -8.99 -0.62
CA MET A 50 -30.60 -10.03 -0.80
C MET A 50 -30.30 -10.27 -2.29
N ASN A 51 -31.32 -10.24 -3.15
CA ASN A 51 -31.17 -10.36 -4.59
C ASN A 51 -30.36 -9.19 -5.17
N PHE A 52 -30.65 -7.95 -4.74
CA PHE A 52 -29.87 -6.78 -5.12
C PHE A 52 -28.40 -6.92 -4.72
N VAL A 53 -28.14 -7.18 -3.43
CA VAL A 53 -26.77 -7.28 -2.90
C VAL A 53 -26.01 -8.38 -3.62
N LYS A 54 -26.62 -9.56 -3.79
CA LYS A 54 -25.99 -10.69 -4.47
C LYS A 54 -25.63 -10.35 -5.92
N THR A 55 -26.58 -9.78 -6.67
CA THR A 55 -26.40 -9.44 -8.09
C THR A 55 -25.36 -8.33 -8.27
N PHE A 56 -25.41 -7.30 -7.43
CA PHE A 56 -24.44 -6.22 -7.44
C PHE A 56 -23.04 -6.71 -7.06
N GLU A 57 -22.91 -7.46 -5.97
CA GLU A 57 -21.62 -7.98 -5.53
C GLU A 57 -21.03 -8.97 -6.53
N SER A 58 -21.82 -9.85 -7.15
CA SER A 58 -21.33 -10.76 -8.18
C SER A 58 -20.81 -10.01 -9.39
N THR A 59 -21.54 -8.97 -9.81
CA THR A 59 -21.17 -8.13 -10.95
C THR A 59 -19.88 -7.35 -10.64
N VAL A 60 -19.81 -6.71 -9.47
CA VAL A 60 -18.60 -6.02 -9.00
C VAL A 60 -17.40 -6.98 -8.88
N ASN A 61 -17.59 -8.19 -8.34
CA ASN A 61 -16.50 -9.15 -8.19
C ASN A 61 -15.99 -9.69 -9.53
N ARG A 62 -16.85 -9.75 -10.55
CA ARG A 62 -16.49 -10.14 -11.91
C ARG A 62 -15.59 -9.10 -12.59
N TYR A 63 -15.91 -7.82 -12.44
CA TYR A 63 -15.22 -6.74 -13.17
C TYR A 63 -14.15 -6.00 -12.35
N ILE A 64 -14.19 -6.09 -11.02
CA ILE A 64 -13.22 -5.45 -10.13
C ILE A 64 -12.44 -6.53 -9.38
N PRO A 65 -11.27 -6.94 -9.90
CA PRO A 65 -10.48 -8.01 -9.29
C PRO A 65 -10.00 -7.62 -7.90
N THR A 66 -9.85 -8.60 -7.03
CA THR A 66 -9.23 -8.44 -5.72
C THR A 66 -7.77 -8.86 -5.76
N LYS A 67 -6.96 -8.27 -4.89
CA LYS A 67 -5.59 -8.70 -4.63
C LYS A 67 -5.29 -8.74 -3.15
N THR A 68 -4.46 -9.68 -2.76
CA THR A 68 -3.94 -9.74 -1.40
C THR A 68 -2.69 -8.89 -1.28
N ILE A 69 -2.70 -7.92 -0.37
CA ILE A 69 -1.53 -7.12 0.00
C ILE A 69 -1.04 -7.51 1.39
N THR A 70 0.25 -7.30 1.63
CA THR A 70 0.79 -7.32 3.00
C THR A 70 0.86 -5.91 3.54
N VAL A 71 0.00 -5.61 4.52
CA VAL A 71 0.02 -4.34 5.25
C VAL A 71 1.13 -4.39 6.29
N ARG A 72 1.93 -3.33 6.35
CA ARG A 72 3.07 -3.21 7.26
C ARG A 72 2.99 -1.86 7.97
N PRO A 73 2.32 -1.79 9.13
CA PRO A 73 2.03 -0.51 9.77
C PRO A 73 3.27 0.30 10.14
N ASN A 74 4.39 -0.38 10.42
CA ASN A 74 5.65 0.25 10.80
C ASN A 74 6.55 0.62 9.60
N ASP A 75 6.15 0.27 8.37
CA ASP A 75 6.93 0.62 7.19
C ASP A 75 6.89 2.13 6.96
N LYS A 76 8.05 2.70 6.59
CA LYS A 76 8.11 4.09 6.15
C LYS A 76 7.32 4.24 4.84
N PRO A 77 6.67 5.40 4.59
CA PRO A 77 5.77 5.56 3.45
C PRO A 77 6.49 5.50 2.08
N PHE A 78 7.80 5.75 2.04
CA PHE A 78 8.65 5.60 0.86
C PHE A 78 9.18 4.16 0.67
N MET A 79 8.90 3.24 1.59
CA MET A 79 9.39 1.87 1.51
C MET A 79 8.60 1.07 0.49
N ASN A 80 9.29 0.33 -0.38
CA ASN A 80 8.65 -0.49 -1.42
C ASN A 80 9.28 -1.90 -1.49
N ASN A 81 8.65 -2.78 -2.27
CA ASN A 81 9.09 -4.17 -2.42
C ASN A 81 10.46 -4.29 -3.08
N LEU A 82 10.81 -3.40 -4.01
CA LEU A 82 12.11 -3.39 -4.68
C LEU A 82 13.24 -3.17 -3.67
N ILE A 83 13.16 -2.13 -2.85
CA ILE A 83 14.15 -1.83 -1.80
C ILE A 83 14.24 -2.99 -0.82
N ARG A 84 13.10 -3.57 -0.42
CA ARG A 84 13.07 -4.72 0.51
C ARG A 84 13.79 -5.93 -0.07
N ASN A 85 13.55 -6.25 -1.33
CA ASN A 85 14.18 -7.36 -2.03
C ASN A 85 15.69 -7.14 -2.15
N LYS A 86 16.13 -5.92 -2.49
CA LYS A 86 17.55 -5.55 -2.53
C LYS A 86 18.20 -5.66 -1.15
N ILE A 87 17.55 -5.20 -0.07
CA ILE A 87 18.03 -5.37 1.31
C ILE A 87 18.23 -6.85 1.67
N ARG A 88 17.26 -7.70 1.33
CA ARG A 88 17.39 -9.16 1.56
C ARG A 88 18.55 -9.73 0.75
N HIS A 89 18.69 -9.34 -0.51
CA HIS A 89 19.80 -9.79 -1.36
C HIS A 89 21.16 -9.37 -0.78
N ARG A 90 21.31 -8.09 -0.39
CA ARG A 90 22.50 -7.59 0.31
C ARG A 90 22.81 -8.41 1.56
N ASN A 91 21.81 -8.73 2.38
CA ASN A 91 22.03 -9.50 3.61
C ASN A 91 22.56 -10.91 3.31
N ARG A 92 22.07 -11.57 2.24
CA ARG A 92 22.61 -12.87 1.79
C ARG A 92 24.07 -12.75 1.34
N ILE A 93 24.38 -11.72 0.54
CA ILE A 93 25.76 -11.48 0.07
C ILE A 93 26.69 -11.15 1.25
N HIS A 94 26.23 -10.37 2.23
CA HIS A 94 27.00 -10.09 3.44
C HIS A 94 27.30 -11.35 4.25
N HIS A 95 26.31 -12.23 4.43
CA HIS A 95 26.52 -13.51 5.09
C HIS A 95 27.53 -14.38 4.32
N LYS A 96 27.45 -14.41 2.99
CA LYS A 96 28.42 -15.10 2.13
C LYS A 96 29.83 -14.50 2.24
N ALA A 97 29.95 -13.17 2.26
CA ALA A 97 31.24 -12.49 2.40
C ALA A 97 31.89 -12.78 3.75
N LYS A 98 31.10 -12.80 4.84
CA LYS A 98 31.60 -13.17 6.17
C LYS A 98 32.07 -14.61 6.28
N THR A 99 31.37 -15.54 5.65
CA THR A 99 31.67 -16.98 5.74
C THR A 99 32.85 -17.39 4.86
N SER A 100 32.93 -16.86 3.64
CA SER A 100 34.00 -17.18 2.69
C SER A 100 35.27 -16.34 2.87
N ASN A 101 35.17 -15.20 3.56
CA ASN A 101 36.19 -14.14 3.61
C ASN A 101 36.72 -13.69 2.23
N ASN A 102 35.94 -13.88 1.16
CA ASN A 102 36.36 -13.57 -0.20
C ASN A 102 36.23 -12.05 -0.49
N PRO A 103 37.30 -11.36 -0.94
CA PRO A 103 37.27 -9.94 -1.29
C PRO A 103 36.20 -9.55 -2.33
N ASP A 104 35.91 -10.41 -3.30
CA ASP A 104 34.90 -10.17 -4.35
C ASP A 104 33.50 -10.15 -3.77
N HIS A 105 33.22 -10.99 -2.77
CA HIS A 105 31.93 -10.96 -2.07
C HIS A 105 31.78 -9.69 -1.24
N TRP A 106 32.87 -9.18 -0.65
CA TRP A 106 32.89 -7.88 0.01
C TRP A 106 32.72 -6.71 -0.97
N LYS A 107 33.35 -6.77 -2.15
CA LYS A 107 33.12 -5.81 -3.24
C LYS A 107 31.65 -5.80 -3.65
N LYS A 108 31.07 -6.98 -3.91
CA LYS A 108 29.66 -7.10 -4.31
C LYS A 108 28.69 -6.59 -3.25
N PHE A 109 28.97 -6.86 -1.98
CA PHE A 109 28.21 -6.31 -0.86
C PHE A 109 28.19 -4.77 -0.88
N ARG A 110 29.36 -4.13 -1.09
CA ARG A 110 29.48 -2.67 -1.15
C ARG A 110 28.70 -2.07 -2.31
N GLU A 111 28.76 -2.69 -3.50
CA GLU A 111 27.97 -2.29 -4.66
C GLU A 111 26.47 -2.28 -4.36
N ILE A 112 25.94 -3.40 -3.85
CA ILE A 112 24.51 -3.53 -3.55
C ILE A 112 24.10 -2.56 -2.42
N ARG A 113 24.97 -2.33 -1.42
CA ARG A 113 24.72 -1.36 -0.36
C ARG A 113 24.55 0.05 -0.94
N ASN A 114 25.44 0.47 -1.84
CA ASN A 114 25.38 1.78 -2.47
C ASN A 114 24.15 1.93 -3.37
N GLU A 115 23.79 0.88 -4.12
CA GLU A 115 22.56 0.82 -4.89
C GLU A 115 21.32 1.02 -4.00
N ILE A 116 21.25 0.32 -2.86
CA ILE A 116 20.15 0.48 -1.90
C ILE A 116 20.06 1.92 -1.37
N ILE A 117 21.20 2.55 -1.05
CA ILE A 117 21.22 3.95 -0.59
C ILE A 117 20.63 4.87 -1.66
N SER A 118 21.04 4.69 -2.92
CA SER A 118 20.51 5.45 -4.06
C SER A 118 19.00 5.24 -4.22
N LEU A 119 18.53 3.98 -4.19
CA LEU A 119 17.10 3.65 -4.28
C LEU A 119 16.28 4.25 -3.15
N VAL A 120 16.81 4.24 -1.91
CA VAL A 120 16.13 4.84 -0.75
C VAL A 120 16.07 6.36 -0.87
N ARG A 121 17.12 7.02 -1.35
CA ARG A 121 17.11 8.48 -1.61
C ARG A 121 16.06 8.82 -2.65
N LYS A 122 16.11 8.16 -3.81
CA LYS A 122 15.12 8.32 -4.88
C LYS A 122 13.69 8.11 -4.38
N ALA A 123 13.42 7.03 -3.65
CA ALA A 123 12.07 6.76 -3.14
C ALA A 123 11.58 7.80 -2.13
N LYS A 124 12.48 8.39 -1.34
CA LYS A 124 12.13 9.52 -0.45
C LYS A 124 11.79 10.77 -1.25
N ASP A 125 12.55 11.05 -2.30
CA ASP A 125 12.33 12.23 -3.14
C ASP A 125 11.04 12.08 -3.95
N ASP A 126 10.82 10.92 -4.59
CA ASP A 126 9.56 10.58 -5.26
C ASP A 126 8.35 10.73 -4.33
N TYR A 127 8.49 10.28 -3.07
CA TYR A 127 7.44 10.43 -2.07
C TYR A 127 7.16 11.90 -1.73
N LYS A 128 8.20 12.71 -1.53
CA LYS A 128 8.05 14.16 -1.27
C LYS A 128 7.41 14.86 -2.45
N CYS A 129 7.91 14.64 -3.67
CA CYS A 129 7.34 15.19 -4.90
C CYS A 129 5.85 14.87 -5.01
N LYS A 130 5.48 13.60 -4.77
CA LYS A 130 4.07 13.17 -4.78
C LYS A 130 3.20 13.89 -3.73
N LEU A 131 3.73 14.19 -2.54
CA LEU A 131 2.99 14.94 -1.53
C LEU A 131 2.84 16.40 -1.94
N THR A 132 3.91 17.03 -2.42
CA THR A 132 3.91 18.42 -2.90
C THR A 132 2.92 18.59 -4.06
N SER A 133 2.92 17.68 -5.03
CA SER A 133 1.95 17.70 -6.14
C SER A 133 0.51 17.63 -5.66
N GLN A 134 0.22 16.83 -4.62
CA GLN A 134 -1.12 16.75 -4.04
C GLN A 134 -1.52 18.02 -3.25
N LEU A 135 -0.57 18.76 -2.70
CA LEU A 135 -0.87 20.02 -1.99
C LEU A 135 -1.18 21.18 -2.95
N ILE A 136 -0.65 21.12 -4.17
CA ILE A 136 -0.87 22.12 -5.23
C ILE A 136 -2.17 21.86 -6.00
N ASP A 137 -2.66 20.61 -5.98
CA ASP A 137 -3.93 20.23 -6.61
C ASP A 137 -5.11 21.02 -6.01
N LYS A 138 -5.80 21.80 -6.84
CA LYS A 138 -6.94 22.65 -6.42
C LYS A 138 -8.18 21.84 -6.06
N ASN A 139 -8.27 20.58 -6.52
CA ASN A 139 -9.43 19.72 -6.30
C ASN A 139 -9.27 18.80 -5.07
N ILE A 140 -8.20 18.99 -4.28
CA ILE A 140 -7.97 18.19 -3.09
C ILE A 140 -9.03 18.49 -1.99
N PRO A 141 -9.70 17.46 -1.44
CA PRO A 141 -10.62 17.65 -0.32
C PRO A 141 -9.91 18.26 0.90
N PRO A 142 -10.50 19.22 1.62
CA PRO A 142 -9.84 19.94 2.72
C PRO A 142 -9.23 19.03 3.79
N GLY A 143 -9.94 17.97 4.18
CA GLY A 143 -9.44 17.02 5.18
C GLY A 143 -8.20 16.23 4.72
N LYS A 144 -8.10 15.92 3.43
CA LYS A 144 -6.93 15.27 2.83
C LYS A 144 -5.77 16.25 2.77
N TRP A 145 -6.02 17.49 2.37
CA TRP A 145 -5.04 18.56 2.35
C TRP A 145 -4.38 18.73 3.72
N TRP A 146 -5.18 18.93 4.78
CA TRP A 146 -4.68 19.10 6.14
C TRP A 146 -3.86 17.91 6.65
N ARG A 147 -4.24 16.69 6.29
CA ARG A 147 -3.49 15.48 6.65
C ARG A 147 -2.11 15.47 5.99
N ILE A 148 -2.04 15.82 4.71
CA ILE A 148 -0.77 15.89 3.98
C ILE A 148 0.08 17.04 4.52
N ALA A 149 -0.48 18.23 4.67
CA ALA A 149 0.21 19.40 5.19
C ALA A 149 0.88 19.08 6.54
N LYS A 150 0.12 18.54 7.51
CA LYS A 150 0.65 18.10 8.82
C LYS A 150 1.78 17.07 8.70
N SER A 151 1.69 16.15 7.74
CA SER A 151 2.72 15.12 7.53
C SER A 151 4.03 15.69 6.95
N VAL A 152 3.95 16.80 6.21
CA VAL A 152 5.09 17.46 5.58
C VAL A 152 5.72 18.49 6.51
N SER A 153 4.91 19.28 7.23
CA SER A 153 5.36 20.43 8.01
C SER A 153 5.92 20.10 9.40
N ASN A 154 6.15 18.83 9.74
CA ASN A 154 6.73 18.39 11.02
C ASN A 154 6.03 18.94 12.29
N PHE A 155 4.78 19.43 12.24
CA PHE A 155 4.03 19.87 13.45
C PHE A 155 3.85 18.78 14.52
N THR A 156 4.29 17.55 14.25
CA THR A 156 4.27 16.40 15.18
C THR A 156 5.65 15.93 15.62
N LYS A 157 6.75 16.63 15.29
CA LYS A 157 8.08 16.31 15.83
C LYS A 157 8.29 17.01 17.18
N ASN A 158 7.68 16.41 18.20
CA ASN A 158 8.20 16.36 19.57
C ASN A 158 7.97 14.95 20.10
N ARG A 159 8.67 13.99 19.49
CA ARG A 159 8.97 12.69 20.09
C ARG A 159 10.42 12.38 19.73
N ASP A 160 11.31 13.07 20.40
CA ASP A 160 12.71 12.67 20.49
C ASP A 160 12.77 11.28 21.12
N SER A 161 13.47 10.39 20.44
CA SER A 161 14.07 9.21 21.06
C SER A 161 15.36 8.93 20.28
N PRO A 162 16.52 9.27 20.86
CA PRO A 162 17.80 9.04 20.23
C PRO A 162 18.17 7.57 20.45
N PHE A 163 17.98 6.72 19.44
CA PHE A 163 18.58 5.39 19.45
C PHE A 163 19.08 5.03 18.05
N PHE A 164 20.28 5.51 17.74
CA PHE A 164 21.25 4.78 16.93
C PHE A 164 22.56 4.74 17.72
N GLY A 165 22.88 3.55 18.25
CA GLY A 165 24.09 3.30 19.01
C GLY A 165 24.22 1.81 19.29
N THR A 166 24.81 1.09 18.33
CA THR A 166 25.82 0.02 18.43
C THR A 166 25.87 -0.75 17.12
#